data_AF-A0A8J5ZPT4-F1
#
_entry.id   AF-A0A8J5ZPT4-F1
#
_cell.length_a   1.000
_cell.length_b   1.000
_cell.length_c   1.000
_cell.angle_alpha   90.00
_cell.angle_beta   90.00
_cell.angle_gamma   90.00
#
_symmetry.space_group_name_H-M   'P 1'
#
loop_
_entity.id
_entity.type
_entity.pdbx_description
1 polymer ?
#
loop_
_entity_poly.entity_id
_entity_poly.type
_entity_poly.pdbx_seq_one_letter_code
_entity_poly.pdbx_strand_id
1 'polypeptide(L)'
;MRRGGWLSQLKMADESETAVKPPAPQLPQMMEGNGNGHEHCSDCENEADNSYNRGITGGGNSFVAGVVSQAPEGFARVLLAVITSPSLRLLFSILGLSPANDTGAKKKKKKQKKKKEKGNEMESAQDQPVKMNSLPAERIQEIQKAIELFSVGQGPAKTMEEASKRSYQFWDTQPVPKLGEVVNTHGPVEPDKDNIRQDPYTLPQGFTWDALDLGDRGVLKELYTLLNENYVEDDDNMFRFDYSPEFLLWALRPPGWLPQWHCGVRVVSSRKLVGFISAIPANIHIYDTEKKMVEINFLCVHKKLRSKRVAPVLIREITRRVHLEGIFQAVYTAGVVLPKPVGTCRYWHRSLNPRKLIEVKFSHLSRNMTMQRTMKLYRLPEASGAPGICEGARMLTTPKTAGLRPMEKKDIPVVHQLLTRYLKQFHLTPVMSQEEVEHWFYPQENIIDTFVVENASGEVTDFLSFYTLPSTIMNHPTHKSLKAAYSFYNVHTQTPLLDLMSDALVLAKTKGFDVFNALDLMENKTFLEKLKFGIGDGNLQYYLYNWKCPSMGAEKVRVCCVQPPAKALG
;
A
#
# COMPACT_ATOMS: atom_id res chain seq x y z
N MET A 1 -1.67 -14.29 60.72
CA MET A 1 -2.25 -13.18 61.51
C MET A 1 -1.96 -11.87 60.79
N ARG A 2 -3.02 -11.11 60.45
CA ARG A 2 -3.18 -9.64 60.28
C ARG A 2 -2.08 -8.85 59.54
N ARG A 3 -2.34 -8.25 58.36
CA ARG A 3 -3.09 -7.00 58.07
C ARG A 3 -2.44 -5.72 58.64
N GLY A 4 -2.30 -4.71 57.78
CA GLY A 4 -2.58 -3.32 58.15
C GLY A 4 -1.58 -2.29 57.61
N GLY A 5 -1.94 -1.60 56.53
CA GLY A 5 -1.41 -0.26 56.24
C GLY A 5 -2.13 0.81 57.04
N TRP A 6 -1.56 2.01 57.12
CA TRP A 6 -2.26 3.26 57.46
C TRP A 6 -1.66 4.45 56.72
N LEU A 7 -2.56 5.17 56.04
CA LEU A 7 -2.44 6.53 55.51
C LEU A 7 -2.45 7.56 56.65
N SER A 8 -1.79 8.70 56.44
CA SER A 8 -2.20 10.09 56.80
C SER A 8 -0.97 11.00 56.55
N GLN A 9 -1.04 12.25 56.10
CA GLN A 9 -2.13 13.18 55.80
C GLN A 9 -1.58 14.30 54.90
N LEU A 10 -2.38 14.62 53.89
CA LEU A 10 -2.56 15.91 53.24
C LEU A 10 -2.39 17.17 54.13
N LYS A 11 -1.72 18.20 53.59
CA LYS A 11 -2.15 19.61 53.73
C LYS A 11 -2.04 20.34 52.39
N MET A 12 -3.21 20.71 51.87
CA MET A 12 -3.45 21.62 50.75
C MET A 12 -3.48 23.08 51.21
N ALA A 13 -3.52 23.95 50.18
CA ALA A 13 -4.01 25.33 50.11
C ALA A 13 -2.87 26.37 50.00
N ASP A 14 -2.61 26.93 48.81
CA ASP A 14 -3.40 27.94 48.04
C ASP A 14 -2.94 29.36 48.41
N GLU A 15 -2.90 30.38 47.56
CA GLU A 15 -3.23 30.57 46.14
C GLU A 15 -2.78 32.00 45.76
N SER A 16 -3.01 32.35 44.48
CA SER A 16 -3.21 33.69 43.92
C SER A 16 -1.94 34.48 43.52
N GLU A 17 -1.60 34.53 42.22
CA GLU A 17 -2.22 35.26 41.09
C GLU A 17 -1.68 36.69 40.94
N THR A 18 -1.15 37.00 39.75
CA THR A 18 -1.59 38.15 38.94
C THR A 18 -0.91 38.13 37.57
N ALA A 19 -1.74 38.29 36.54
CA ALA A 19 -1.39 38.39 35.13
C ALA A 19 -1.13 39.84 34.72
N VAL A 20 -0.14 40.11 33.85
CA VAL A 20 -0.12 41.30 32.96
C VAL A 20 0.66 41.02 31.66
N LYS A 21 0.08 41.42 30.52
CA LYS A 21 0.66 41.64 29.17
C LYS A 21 0.01 42.94 28.65
N PRO A 22 0.49 43.65 27.60
CA PRO A 22 1.82 43.86 27.02
C PRO A 22 2.15 45.40 26.97
N PRO A 23 3.21 45.88 26.26
CA PRO A 23 3.06 46.22 24.82
C PRO A 23 4.33 46.04 23.94
N ALA A 24 4.13 46.00 22.62
CA ALA A 24 5.11 46.42 21.60
C ALA A 24 4.63 47.78 21.04
N PRO A 25 5.49 48.73 20.61
CA PRO A 25 6.06 48.67 19.25
C PRO A 25 7.41 49.40 19.02
N GLN A 26 8.12 49.08 17.92
CA GLN A 26 8.52 50.00 16.82
C GLN A 26 9.78 49.53 16.06
N LEU A 27 9.65 49.56 14.73
CA LEU A 27 10.72 49.51 13.72
C LEU A 27 11.64 50.75 13.80
N PRO A 28 12.88 50.63 13.32
CA PRO A 28 13.58 51.74 12.68
C PRO A 28 13.57 51.63 11.14
N GLN A 29 13.59 52.81 10.55
CA GLN A 29 13.42 53.14 9.14
C GLN A 29 14.59 52.73 8.23
N MET A 30 14.24 52.67 6.95
CA MET A 30 15.13 52.82 5.80
C MET A 30 16.04 54.05 5.93
N MET A 31 17.30 53.92 5.52
CA MET A 31 18.08 55.02 4.97
C MET A 31 18.32 54.78 3.48
N GLU A 32 17.82 55.70 2.68
CA GLU A 32 18.30 56.04 1.34
C GLU A 32 19.67 56.72 1.45
N GLY A 33 20.49 56.60 0.40
CA GLY A 33 21.27 57.75 -0.08
C GLY A 33 22.77 57.56 -0.32
N ASN A 34 23.13 57.73 -1.61
CA ASN A 34 24.44 57.94 -2.24
C ASN A 34 25.33 56.71 -2.47
N GLY A 35 25.72 56.33 -3.69
CA GLY A 35 25.70 57.03 -4.98
C GLY A 35 27.13 57.21 -5.52
N ASN A 36 27.31 56.89 -6.81
CA ASN A 36 28.47 57.04 -7.71
C ASN A 36 29.47 55.86 -7.74
N GLY A 37 29.86 55.29 -8.89
CA GLY A 37 29.56 55.55 -10.32
C GLY A 37 29.83 54.25 -11.12
N HIS A 38 29.03 53.92 -12.14
CA HIS A 38 29.02 54.42 -13.53
C HIS A 38 30.19 53.90 -14.40
N GLU A 39 29.87 52.94 -15.27
CA GLU A 39 30.37 52.70 -16.65
C GLU A 39 29.46 51.59 -17.23
N HIS A 40 28.33 51.90 -17.88
CA HIS A 40 28.13 52.23 -19.30
C HIS A 40 28.71 51.19 -20.28
N CYS A 41 27.84 50.37 -20.90
CA CYS A 41 27.63 50.44 -22.35
C CYS A 41 26.32 49.74 -22.75
N SER A 42 25.60 50.44 -23.62
CA SER A 42 24.28 50.25 -24.22
C SER A 42 24.32 49.34 -25.45
N ASP A 43 23.18 48.72 -25.78
CA ASP A 43 22.45 48.86 -27.07
C ASP A 43 21.34 47.79 -27.14
N CYS A 44 20.05 48.18 -27.03
CA CYS A 44 19.09 48.56 -28.09
C CYS A 44 18.47 47.31 -28.78
N GLU A 45 17.19 47.20 -29.10
CA GLU A 45 15.93 47.93 -28.84
C GLU A 45 14.80 47.04 -29.41
N ASN A 46 13.60 47.16 -28.83
CA ASN A 46 12.24 47.12 -29.41
C ASN A 46 11.90 46.28 -30.67
N GLU A 47 10.80 45.51 -30.59
CA GLU A 47 9.51 45.94 -31.14
C GLU A 47 8.38 44.98 -30.74
N ALA A 48 7.25 45.58 -30.35
CA ALA A 48 5.96 44.94 -30.11
C ALA A 48 4.92 45.50 -31.09
N ASP A 49 3.80 44.79 -31.18
CA ASP A 49 2.51 45.12 -31.82
C ASP A 49 2.32 44.85 -33.31
N ASN A 50 1.48 43.84 -33.62
CA ASN A 50 0.17 44.17 -34.19
C ASN A 50 -0.84 43.02 -34.12
N SER A 51 -2.00 43.38 -33.57
CA SER A 51 -3.27 42.66 -33.60
C SER A 51 -3.90 42.66 -35.01
N TYR A 52 -4.61 41.60 -35.39
CA TYR A 52 -5.82 41.74 -36.21
C TYR A 52 -6.85 40.66 -35.89
N ASN A 53 -8.01 41.13 -35.46
CA ASN A 53 -9.22 40.37 -35.17
C ASN A 53 -10.18 40.56 -36.37
N ARG A 54 -10.76 39.49 -36.90
CA ARG A 54 -11.93 39.57 -37.80
C ARG A 54 -12.84 38.37 -37.53
N GLY A 55 -13.96 38.63 -36.84
CA GLY A 55 -15.11 37.73 -36.83
C GLY A 55 -16.02 37.99 -38.04
N ILE A 56 -16.94 37.04 -38.29
CA ILE A 56 -18.38 37.26 -38.56
C ILE A 56 -19.06 35.90 -38.88
N THR A 57 -19.96 35.51 -37.96
CA THR A 57 -21.29 34.86 -38.08
C THR A 57 -21.61 33.76 -39.11
N GLY A 58 -22.23 32.67 -38.62
CA GLY A 58 -23.61 32.30 -38.98
C GLY A 58 -23.85 30.98 -39.75
N GLY A 59 -24.78 30.16 -39.23
CA GLY A 59 -25.66 29.29 -40.04
C GLY A 59 -25.35 27.78 -40.01
N GLY A 60 -26.34 26.97 -39.60
CA GLY A 60 -26.24 25.52 -39.45
C GLY A 60 -26.73 24.66 -40.62
N ASN A 61 -26.62 23.35 -40.38
CA ASN A 61 -27.22 22.17 -41.03
C ASN A 61 -26.70 21.65 -42.40
N SER A 62 -25.97 20.53 -42.29
CA SER A 62 -26.30 19.19 -42.82
C SER A 62 -25.51 18.61 -44.02
N PHE A 63 -25.27 17.29 -43.89
CA PHE A 63 -24.96 16.25 -44.90
C PHE A 63 -23.48 15.90 -45.28
N VAL A 64 -23.02 14.79 -44.66
CA VAL A 64 -22.58 13.50 -45.29
C VAL A 64 -21.15 13.30 -45.86
N ALA A 65 -20.49 12.32 -45.22
CA ALA A 65 -19.60 11.23 -45.70
C ALA A 65 -18.10 11.41 -46.01
N GLY A 66 -17.34 10.43 -45.49
CA GLY A 66 -16.02 9.96 -45.95
C GLY A 66 -14.86 10.61 -45.18
N VAL A 67 -13.93 9.91 -44.52
CA VAL A 67 -13.32 8.61 -44.83
C VAL A 67 -12.80 7.96 -43.55
N VAL A 68 -13.17 6.69 -43.35
CA VAL A 68 -12.48 5.69 -42.51
C VAL A 68 -11.62 4.85 -43.46
N SER A 69 -10.36 4.57 -43.12
CA SER A 69 -9.73 3.23 -43.25
C SER A 69 -8.24 3.25 -42.86
N GLN A 70 -7.83 2.49 -41.84
CA GLN A 70 -7.20 1.16 -42.02
C GLN A 70 -6.75 0.56 -40.67
N ALA A 71 -7.32 -0.60 -40.32
CA ALA A 71 -6.90 -1.55 -39.30
C ALA A 71 -6.92 -2.98 -39.92
N PRO A 72 -6.07 -3.92 -39.48
CA PRO A 72 -5.76 -5.14 -40.23
C PRO A 72 -6.82 -6.27 -40.18
N GLU A 73 -6.93 -7.01 -41.29
CA GLU A 73 -8.00 -7.95 -41.71
C GLU A 73 -8.11 -9.31 -40.97
N GLY A 74 -7.55 -9.47 -39.76
CA GLY A 74 -7.61 -10.74 -39.01
C GLY A 74 -8.81 -10.91 -38.09
N PHE A 75 -9.43 -9.81 -37.64
CA PHE A 75 -10.39 -9.81 -36.53
C PHE A 75 -11.87 -9.91 -36.97
N ALA A 76 -12.19 -9.53 -38.21
CA ALA A 76 -13.56 -9.45 -38.69
C ALA A 76 -14.20 -10.82 -39.03
N ARG A 77 -13.39 -11.86 -39.25
CA ARG A 77 -13.90 -13.21 -39.58
C ARG A 77 -14.27 -14.05 -38.35
N VAL A 78 -13.68 -13.78 -37.19
CA VAL A 78 -14.03 -14.48 -35.94
C VAL A 78 -15.32 -13.89 -35.34
N LEU A 79 -15.54 -12.58 -35.47
CA LEU A 79 -16.72 -11.90 -34.94
C LEU A 79 -18.01 -12.26 -35.72
N LEU A 80 -17.91 -12.53 -37.02
CA LEU A 80 -19.07 -12.90 -37.84
C LEU A 80 -19.47 -14.39 -37.70
N ALA A 81 -18.56 -15.25 -37.24
CA ALA A 81 -18.85 -16.67 -36.97
C ALA A 81 -19.52 -16.91 -35.60
N VAL A 82 -19.35 -15.98 -34.65
CA VAL A 82 -19.95 -16.08 -33.31
C VAL A 82 -21.42 -15.63 -33.31
N ILE A 83 -21.83 -14.78 -34.25
CA ILE A 83 -23.21 -14.23 -34.34
C ILE A 83 -24.19 -15.19 -35.06
N THR A 84 -23.69 -16.22 -35.76
CA THR A 84 -24.53 -17.17 -36.52
C THR A 84 -24.77 -18.51 -35.82
N SER A 85 -24.32 -18.67 -34.57
CA SER A 85 -24.54 -19.91 -33.80
C SER A 85 -26.04 -20.11 -33.46
N PRO A 86 -26.64 -21.28 -33.78
CA PRO A 86 -28.03 -21.61 -33.45
C PRO A 86 -28.36 -21.50 -31.95
N SER A 87 -27.36 -21.62 -31.08
CA SER A 87 -27.52 -21.59 -29.62
C SER A 87 -27.87 -20.21 -29.07
N LEU A 88 -27.53 -19.11 -29.76
CA LEU A 88 -27.91 -17.75 -29.32
C LEU A 88 -29.35 -17.36 -29.72
N ARG A 89 -29.94 -17.99 -30.75
CA ARG A 89 -31.34 -17.72 -31.16
C ARG A 89 -32.35 -18.22 -30.13
N LEU A 90 -32.01 -19.29 -29.41
CA LEU A 90 -32.83 -19.80 -28.30
C LEU A 90 -32.82 -18.84 -27.11
N LEU A 91 -31.70 -18.16 -26.86
CA LEU A 91 -31.55 -17.18 -25.77
C LEU A 91 -32.40 -15.91 -26.01
N PHE A 92 -32.53 -15.47 -27.26
CA PHE A 92 -33.36 -14.31 -27.63
C PHE A 92 -34.87 -14.58 -27.61
N SER A 93 -35.32 -15.82 -27.85
CA SER A 93 -36.76 -16.17 -27.70
C SER A 93 -37.20 -16.29 -26.24
N ILE A 94 -36.28 -16.60 -25.32
CA ILE A 94 -36.59 -16.74 -23.88
C ILE A 94 -36.72 -15.37 -23.18
N LEU A 95 -36.11 -14.31 -23.73
CA LEU A 95 -36.03 -12.99 -23.09
C LEU A 95 -37.03 -11.95 -23.60
N GLY A 96 -37.91 -12.27 -24.55
CA GLY A 96 -39.06 -11.42 -24.90
C GLY A 96 -38.75 -10.00 -25.40
N LEU A 97 -37.54 -9.73 -25.85
CA LEU A 97 -37.12 -8.42 -26.37
C LEU A 97 -37.03 -8.49 -27.90
N SER A 98 -38.07 -8.00 -28.58
CA SER A 98 -38.07 -7.86 -30.04
C SER A 98 -37.63 -6.44 -30.44
N PRO A 99 -36.64 -6.26 -31.34
CA PRO A 99 -36.23 -4.95 -31.82
C PRO A 99 -37.17 -4.48 -32.96
N ALA A 100 -37.76 -3.30 -32.79
CA ALA A 100 -38.51 -2.62 -33.85
C ALA A 100 -37.55 -1.89 -34.80
N ASN A 101 -37.75 -2.05 -36.11
CA ASN A 101 -37.17 -1.19 -37.13
C ASN A 101 -38.22 -0.84 -38.20
N ASP A 102 -38.11 0.40 -38.64
CA ASP A 102 -39.02 1.23 -39.45
C ASP A 102 -39.53 0.66 -40.79
N THR A 103 -40.76 1.07 -41.17
CA THR A 103 -41.07 1.95 -42.32
C THR A 103 -42.52 1.77 -42.79
N GLY A 104 -43.22 2.86 -43.11
CA GLY A 104 -44.49 2.82 -43.85
C GLY A 104 -45.36 4.07 -43.75
N ALA A 105 -45.10 5.05 -44.62
CA ALA A 105 -45.89 6.28 -44.70
C ALA A 105 -47.23 6.13 -45.45
N LYS A 106 -48.27 6.77 -44.87
CA LYS A 106 -49.46 7.42 -45.48
C LYS A 106 -50.44 6.60 -46.35
N LYS A 107 -51.72 6.53 -45.89
CA LYS A 107 -52.87 7.24 -46.53
C LYS A 107 -54.20 7.18 -45.74
N LYS A 108 -54.68 8.38 -45.41
CA LYS A 108 -56.06 8.89 -45.23
C LYS A 108 -57.26 7.92 -45.39
N LYS A 109 -58.24 7.98 -44.46
CA LYS A 109 -59.54 8.69 -44.63
C LYS A 109 -60.53 8.55 -43.44
N LYS A 110 -61.18 9.70 -43.14
CA LYS A 110 -62.53 9.97 -42.60
C LYS A 110 -62.89 9.48 -41.18
N LYS A 111 -63.23 10.38 -40.23
CA LYS A 111 -64.59 10.99 -39.97
C LYS A 111 -65.65 9.89 -39.78
N GLN A 112 -66.46 9.82 -38.72
CA GLN A 112 -67.07 10.90 -37.93
C GLN A 112 -67.76 10.33 -36.68
N LYS A 113 -67.85 11.16 -35.66
CA LYS A 113 -68.40 10.99 -34.31
C LYS A 113 -69.93 11.16 -34.29
N LYS A 114 -70.71 10.36 -33.55
CA LYS A 114 -71.83 10.82 -32.67
C LYS A 114 -72.59 9.70 -31.92
N LYS A 115 -72.76 9.96 -30.60
CA LYS A 115 -73.95 9.79 -29.70
C LYS A 115 -74.56 8.37 -29.56
N LYS A 116 -75.07 7.90 -28.41
CA LYS A 116 -75.67 8.54 -27.21
C LYS A 116 -75.92 7.44 -26.14
N GLU A 117 -75.93 7.85 -24.86
CA GLU A 117 -76.71 7.28 -23.71
C GLU A 117 -76.49 5.81 -23.26
N LYS A 118 -76.71 5.38 -22.01
CA LYS A 118 -76.64 5.86 -20.61
C LYS A 118 -77.12 4.65 -19.76
N GLY A 119 -76.53 4.40 -18.59
CA GLY A 119 -76.99 3.41 -17.58
C GLY A 119 -76.32 2.03 -17.72
N ASN A 120 -75.81 1.36 -16.68
CA ASN A 120 -76.17 1.37 -15.27
C ASN A 120 -74.95 1.09 -14.35
N GLU A 121 -75.08 1.50 -13.09
CA GLU A 121 -74.10 1.46 -12.01
C GLU A 121 -73.91 0.08 -11.35
N MET A 122 -72.72 -0.05 -10.74
CA MET A 122 -72.33 -0.70 -9.48
C MET A 122 -72.68 -2.18 -9.19
N GLU A 123 -71.62 -2.97 -8.98
CA GLU A 123 -71.49 -3.74 -7.73
C GLU A 123 -70.03 -4.04 -7.39
N SER A 124 -69.75 -4.03 -6.09
CA SER A 124 -68.44 -4.03 -5.42
C SER A 124 -67.92 -5.42 -5.06
N ALA A 125 -66.61 -5.60 -5.23
CA ALA A 125 -65.64 -6.31 -4.39
C ALA A 125 -66.02 -7.63 -3.69
N GLN A 126 -65.29 -8.70 -4.02
CA GLN A 126 -64.75 -9.66 -3.04
C GLN A 126 -63.46 -10.32 -3.55
N ASP A 127 -62.44 -10.29 -2.69
CA ASP A 127 -61.06 -10.78 -2.84
C ASP A 127 -60.94 -12.32 -2.85
N GLN A 128 -60.08 -12.87 -3.72
CA GLN A 128 -59.36 -14.14 -3.48
C GLN A 128 -57.92 -14.05 -4.02
N PRO A 129 -56.92 -14.63 -3.32
CA PRO A 129 -55.50 -14.36 -3.55
C PRO A 129 -54.90 -15.22 -4.67
N VAL A 130 -54.16 -14.58 -5.57
CA VAL A 130 -53.37 -15.25 -6.63
C VAL A 130 -52.08 -15.80 -6.04
N LYS A 131 -51.89 -17.12 -6.18
CA LYS A 131 -50.67 -17.86 -5.82
C LYS A 131 -49.46 -17.34 -6.61
N MET A 132 -48.41 -16.94 -5.89
CA MET A 132 -47.10 -16.61 -6.43
C MET A 132 -46.33 -17.93 -6.68
N ASN A 133 -46.03 -18.23 -7.93
CA ASN A 133 -45.26 -19.43 -8.31
C ASN A 133 -43.83 -19.36 -7.75
N SER A 134 -43.47 -20.33 -6.92
CA SER A 134 -42.11 -20.62 -6.48
C SER A 134 -41.24 -21.10 -7.65
N LEU A 135 -40.10 -20.47 -7.88
CA LEU A 135 -39.11 -20.92 -8.87
C LEU A 135 -38.51 -22.29 -8.47
N PRO A 136 -38.32 -23.24 -9.39
CA PRO A 136 -37.76 -24.56 -9.09
C PRO A 136 -36.32 -24.49 -8.54
N ALA A 137 -35.99 -25.36 -7.57
CA ALA A 137 -34.68 -25.39 -6.90
C ALA A 137 -33.48 -25.55 -7.86
N GLU A 138 -33.68 -26.18 -9.01
CA GLU A 138 -32.66 -26.33 -10.06
C GLU A 138 -32.27 -24.99 -10.69
N ARG A 139 -33.24 -24.08 -10.93
CA ARG A 139 -32.98 -22.73 -11.45
C ARG A 139 -32.24 -21.87 -10.43
N ILE A 140 -32.51 -22.07 -9.13
CA ILE A 140 -31.80 -21.37 -8.05
C ILE A 140 -30.35 -21.86 -7.97
N GLN A 141 -30.10 -23.16 -8.12
CA GLN A 141 -28.76 -23.72 -8.19
C GLN A 141 -27.99 -23.29 -9.44
N GLU A 142 -28.65 -23.16 -10.59
CA GLU A 142 -28.05 -22.62 -11.81
C GLU A 142 -27.73 -21.13 -11.68
N ILE A 143 -28.60 -20.35 -11.03
CA ILE A 143 -28.34 -18.94 -10.72
C ILE A 143 -27.21 -18.82 -9.69
N GLN A 144 -27.15 -19.66 -8.67
CA GLN A 144 -26.04 -19.70 -7.71
C GLN A 144 -24.72 -20.12 -8.39
N LYS A 145 -24.74 -21.14 -9.26
CA LYS A 145 -23.59 -21.52 -10.08
C LYS A 145 -23.19 -20.41 -11.04
N ALA A 146 -24.13 -19.69 -11.63
CA ALA A 146 -23.85 -18.55 -12.50
C ALA A 146 -23.26 -17.37 -11.71
N ILE A 147 -23.76 -17.08 -10.51
CA ILE A 147 -23.20 -16.06 -9.61
C ILE A 147 -21.80 -16.48 -9.12
N GLU A 148 -21.57 -17.76 -8.85
CA GLU A 148 -20.23 -18.30 -8.59
C GLU A 148 -19.34 -18.18 -9.84
N LEU A 149 -19.83 -18.52 -11.03
CA LEU A 149 -19.10 -18.38 -12.31
C LEU A 149 -18.79 -16.92 -12.68
N PHE A 150 -19.65 -15.96 -12.32
CA PHE A 150 -19.40 -14.52 -12.47
C PHE A 150 -18.52 -13.94 -11.35
N SER A 151 -18.50 -14.56 -10.17
CA SER A 151 -17.56 -14.24 -9.08
C SER A 151 -16.16 -14.82 -9.33
N VAL A 152 -16.08 -15.90 -10.12
CA VAL A 152 -14.85 -16.55 -10.59
C VAL A 152 -14.33 -15.76 -11.80
N GLY A 153 -13.73 -14.59 -11.55
CA GLY A 153 -13.14 -13.83 -12.65
C GLY A 153 -12.42 -12.53 -12.30
N GLN A 154 -12.63 -11.97 -11.11
CA GLN A 154 -11.94 -10.74 -10.71
C GLN A 154 -11.00 -11.02 -9.55
N GLY A 155 -9.70 -11.17 -9.85
CA GLY A 155 -8.62 -11.21 -8.83
C GLY A 155 -8.71 -10.03 -7.86
N PRO A 156 -8.04 -10.02 -6.70
CA PRO A 156 -8.32 -9.04 -5.63
C PRO A 156 -8.26 -7.58 -6.10
N ALA A 157 -9.16 -6.73 -5.59
CA ALA A 157 -9.30 -5.34 -6.02
C ALA A 157 -8.04 -4.54 -5.71
N LYS A 158 -7.50 -3.84 -6.71
CA LYS A 158 -6.28 -3.01 -6.56
C LYS A 158 -6.57 -1.53 -6.48
N THR A 159 -7.74 -1.11 -6.97
CA THR A 159 -8.19 0.28 -6.95
C THR A 159 -9.47 0.43 -6.12
N MET A 160 -9.75 1.67 -5.69
CA MET A 160 -10.98 1.98 -4.96
C MET A 160 -12.23 1.77 -5.81
N GLU A 161 -12.15 2.01 -7.13
CA GLU A 161 -13.26 1.81 -8.07
C GLU A 161 -13.61 0.32 -8.21
N GLU A 162 -12.61 -0.55 -8.25
CA GLU A 162 -12.83 -2.00 -8.24
C GLU A 162 -13.38 -2.45 -6.88
N ALA A 163 -12.85 -1.90 -5.79
CA ALA A 163 -13.22 -2.30 -4.44
C ALA A 163 -14.68 -1.92 -4.10
N SER A 164 -15.14 -0.76 -4.55
CA SER A 164 -16.53 -0.29 -4.32
C SER A 164 -17.60 -1.14 -5.01
N LYS A 165 -17.22 -1.88 -6.06
CA LYS A 165 -18.13 -2.80 -6.78
C LYS A 165 -18.20 -4.19 -6.14
N ARG A 166 -17.42 -4.47 -5.10
CA ARG A 166 -17.34 -5.79 -4.44
C ARG A 166 -18.12 -5.85 -3.14
N SER A 167 -18.64 -7.03 -2.86
CA SER A 167 -19.14 -7.42 -1.54
C SER A 167 -18.04 -8.15 -0.76
N TYR A 168 -17.84 -7.79 0.51
CA TYR A 168 -16.79 -8.34 1.35
C TYR A 168 -17.38 -9.16 2.50
N GLN A 169 -17.96 -10.32 2.20
CA GLN A 169 -18.64 -11.19 3.19
C GLN A 169 -17.87 -11.40 4.50
N PHE A 170 -16.54 -11.57 4.43
CA PHE A 170 -15.72 -11.71 5.64
C PHE A 170 -15.54 -10.38 6.37
N TRP A 171 -15.06 -9.33 5.69
CA TRP A 171 -14.77 -8.02 6.31
C TRP A 171 -16.03 -7.29 6.77
N ASP A 172 -17.19 -7.62 6.21
CA ASP A 172 -18.48 -7.12 6.67
C ASP A 172 -18.78 -7.57 8.11
N THR A 173 -18.24 -8.73 8.53
CA THR A 173 -18.35 -9.26 9.90
C THR A 173 -17.25 -8.80 10.86
N GLN A 174 -16.24 -8.07 10.37
CA GLN A 174 -15.10 -7.64 11.18
C GLN A 174 -15.31 -6.22 11.72
N PRO A 175 -14.70 -5.88 12.88
CA PRO A 175 -14.74 -4.55 13.48
C PRO A 175 -13.83 -3.59 12.71
N VAL A 176 -14.19 -3.28 11.48
CA VAL A 176 -13.52 -2.31 10.60
C VAL A 176 -14.55 -1.39 9.95
N PRO A 177 -14.20 -0.11 9.71
CA PRO A 177 -15.07 0.80 8.96
C PRO A 177 -15.41 0.25 7.57
N LYS A 178 -16.63 0.51 7.10
CA LYS A 178 -17.04 0.11 5.75
C LYS A 178 -16.48 1.08 4.71
N LEU A 179 -16.30 0.64 3.46
CA LEU A 179 -15.69 1.46 2.41
C LEU A 179 -16.42 2.79 2.15
N GLY A 180 -17.76 2.77 2.18
CA GLY A 180 -18.58 3.96 1.97
C GLY A 180 -18.74 4.86 3.21
N GLU A 181 -18.24 4.43 4.37
CA GLU A 181 -18.35 5.18 5.62
C GLU A 181 -17.28 6.30 5.67
N VAL A 182 -17.71 7.53 5.96
CA VAL A 182 -16.81 8.63 6.30
C VAL A 182 -16.67 8.65 7.82
N VAL A 183 -15.44 8.47 8.30
CA VAL A 183 -15.13 8.35 9.72
C VAL A 183 -14.59 9.69 10.22
N ASN A 184 -15.32 10.33 11.13
CA ASN A 184 -14.94 11.61 11.75
C ASN A 184 -14.62 11.46 13.25
N THR A 185 -14.72 10.24 13.79
CA THR A 185 -14.48 9.94 15.21
C THR A 185 -13.17 9.17 15.39
N HIS A 186 -12.63 9.23 16.60
CA HIS A 186 -11.41 8.53 17.00
C HIS A 186 -11.75 7.51 18.09
N GLY A 187 -11.35 6.25 17.93
CA GLY A 187 -11.47 5.23 18.97
C GLY A 187 -11.84 3.83 18.46
N PRO A 188 -12.07 2.87 19.36
CA PRO A 188 -12.40 1.49 19.00
C PRO A 188 -13.72 1.37 18.20
N VAL A 189 -13.79 0.38 17.30
CA VAL A 189 -15.03 0.08 16.55
C VAL A 189 -16.01 -0.69 17.44
N GLU A 190 -15.48 -1.67 18.19
CA GLU A 190 -16.16 -2.43 19.22
C GLU A 190 -15.43 -2.25 20.55
N PRO A 191 -16.14 -2.29 21.70
CA PRO A 191 -15.49 -2.30 23.00
C PRO A 191 -14.65 -3.56 23.19
N ASP A 192 -13.66 -3.46 24.07
CA ASP A 192 -12.81 -4.58 24.46
C ASP A 192 -13.67 -5.71 25.06
N LYS A 193 -13.29 -6.96 24.77
CA LYS A 193 -14.09 -8.15 25.11
C LYS A 193 -13.53 -8.80 26.37
N ASP A 194 -14.36 -8.92 27.40
CA ASP A 194 -13.95 -9.56 28.67
C ASP A 194 -13.86 -11.09 28.55
N ASN A 195 -14.71 -11.70 27.72
CA ASN A 195 -14.81 -13.14 27.56
C ASN A 195 -14.32 -13.58 26.18
N ILE A 196 -13.07 -14.06 26.13
CA ILE A 196 -12.44 -14.58 24.91
C ILE A 196 -12.55 -16.10 24.86
N ARG A 197 -12.87 -16.62 23.67
CA ARG A 197 -12.91 -18.06 23.40
C ARG A 197 -11.55 -18.71 23.70
N GLN A 198 -11.55 -19.70 24.58
CA GLN A 198 -10.34 -20.43 25.00
C GLN A 198 -9.90 -21.47 23.96
N ASP A 199 -10.85 -22.17 23.35
CA ASP A 199 -10.54 -23.19 22.35
C ASP A 199 -10.21 -22.60 20.98
N PRO A 200 -9.23 -23.17 20.24
CA PRO A 200 -8.94 -22.77 18.88
C PRO A 200 -10.18 -22.82 17.96
N TYR A 201 -10.17 -22.02 16.90
CA TYR A 201 -11.17 -22.13 15.85
C TYR A 201 -11.06 -23.46 15.11
N THR A 202 -12.20 -24.00 14.67
CA THR A 202 -12.24 -25.28 13.95
C THR A 202 -11.63 -25.13 12.56
N LEU A 203 -10.68 -26.01 12.24
CA LEU A 203 -10.15 -26.18 10.89
C LEU A 203 -10.91 -27.27 10.15
N PRO A 204 -10.91 -27.27 8.80
CA PRO A 204 -11.43 -28.39 8.02
C PRO A 204 -10.72 -29.71 8.38
N GLN A 205 -11.40 -30.83 8.20
CA GLN A 205 -10.85 -32.15 8.50
C GLN A 205 -9.52 -32.39 7.76
N GLY A 206 -8.53 -32.93 8.46
CA GLY A 206 -7.20 -33.20 7.92
C GLY A 206 -6.20 -32.04 8.07
N PHE A 207 -6.59 -30.93 8.70
CA PHE A 207 -5.68 -29.84 9.09
C PHE A 207 -5.61 -29.69 10.61
N THR A 208 -4.47 -29.21 11.10
CA THR A 208 -4.24 -28.89 12.51
C THR A 208 -3.51 -27.56 12.65
N TRP A 209 -3.78 -26.87 13.75
CA TRP A 209 -2.99 -25.71 14.16
C TRP A 209 -1.60 -26.17 14.62
N ASP A 210 -0.62 -25.31 14.37
CA ASP A 210 0.74 -25.46 14.89
C ASP A 210 1.31 -24.07 15.20
N ALA A 211 1.90 -23.89 16.38
CA ALA A 211 2.64 -22.67 16.71
C ALA A 211 4.10 -22.89 16.32
N LEU A 212 4.60 -22.09 15.38
CA LEU A 212 5.93 -22.34 14.81
C LEU A 212 7.01 -21.82 15.74
N ASP A 213 7.83 -22.72 16.30
CA ASP A 213 9.06 -22.33 16.98
C ASP A 213 10.16 -22.01 15.95
N LEU A 214 10.36 -20.72 15.71
CA LEU A 214 11.39 -20.23 14.77
C LEU A 214 12.81 -20.41 15.31
N GLY A 215 13.00 -20.80 16.58
CA GLY A 215 14.30 -21.23 17.10
C GLY A 215 14.80 -22.53 16.47
N ASP A 216 13.87 -23.39 16.03
CA ASP A 216 14.20 -24.60 15.27
C ASP A 216 14.49 -24.26 13.80
N ARG A 217 15.72 -24.53 13.36
CA ARG A 217 16.16 -24.32 11.98
C ARG A 217 15.34 -25.13 10.97
N GLY A 218 14.82 -26.29 11.36
CA GLY A 218 13.92 -27.10 10.54
C GLY A 218 12.61 -26.36 10.27
N VAL A 219 11.94 -25.89 11.33
CA VAL A 219 10.66 -25.16 11.24
C VAL A 219 10.82 -23.83 10.51
N LEU A 220 11.90 -23.09 10.79
CA LEU A 220 12.20 -21.84 10.08
C LEU A 220 12.38 -22.06 8.57
N LYS A 221 13.05 -23.16 8.19
CA LYS A 221 13.22 -23.55 6.78
C LYS A 221 11.88 -23.92 6.13
N GLU A 222 10.98 -24.58 6.86
CA GLU A 222 9.63 -24.86 6.35
C GLU A 222 8.83 -23.59 6.11
N LEU A 223 8.89 -22.62 7.03
CA LEU A 223 8.25 -21.31 6.85
C LEU A 223 8.84 -20.57 5.65
N TYR A 224 10.16 -20.54 5.53
CA TYR A 224 10.86 -20.00 4.37
C TYR A 224 10.34 -20.62 3.07
N THR A 225 10.27 -21.96 2.99
CA THR A 225 9.77 -22.67 1.80
C THR A 225 8.31 -22.32 1.51
N LEU A 226 7.43 -22.24 2.52
CA LEU A 226 6.04 -21.84 2.33
C LEU A 226 5.96 -20.46 1.67
N LEU A 227 6.67 -19.47 2.23
CA LEU A 227 6.63 -18.09 1.75
C LEU A 227 7.24 -17.96 0.35
N ASN A 228 8.42 -18.56 0.14
CA ASN A 228 9.12 -18.55 -1.13
C ASN A 228 8.39 -19.32 -2.24
N GLU A 229 7.39 -20.16 -1.94
CA GLU A 229 6.59 -20.84 -2.98
C GLU A 229 5.20 -20.22 -3.18
N ASN A 230 4.65 -19.55 -2.15
CA ASN A 230 3.22 -19.27 -2.07
C ASN A 230 2.85 -17.84 -1.62
N TYR A 231 3.79 -16.96 -1.25
CA TYR A 231 3.45 -15.64 -0.69
C TYR A 231 3.00 -14.62 -1.74
N VAL A 232 3.89 -13.74 -2.19
CA VAL A 232 3.56 -12.65 -3.11
C VAL A 232 4.36 -12.82 -4.40
N GLU A 233 3.60 -12.78 -5.50
CA GLU A 233 4.12 -12.70 -6.85
C GLU A 233 3.64 -11.38 -7.45
N ASP A 234 4.51 -10.76 -8.25
CA ASP A 234 4.13 -9.65 -9.12
C ASP A 234 3.00 -10.08 -10.08
N ASP A 235 2.39 -9.11 -10.75
CA ASP A 235 1.22 -9.35 -11.59
C ASP A 235 1.51 -10.20 -12.83
N ASP A 236 2.78 -10.19 -13.27
CA ASP A 236 3.27 -10.95 -14.40
C ASP A 236 3.96 -12.27 -13.99
N ASN A 237 3.96 -12.61 -12.69
CA ASN A 237 4.62 -13.78 -12.12
C ASN A 237 6.13 -13.90 -12.46
N MET A 238 6.82 -12.78 -12.70
CA MET A 238 8.25 -12.73 -13.00
C MET A 238 9.12 -12.69 -11.74
N PHE A 239 8.62 -12.12 -10.65
CA PHE A 239 9.35 -11.90 -9.41
C PHE A 239 8.58 -12.42 -8.20
N ARG A 240 9.30 -13.08 -7.30
CA ARG A 240 8.75 -13.54 -6.01
C ARG A 240 9.67 -13.11 -4.87
N PHE A 241 9.12 -12.57 -3.79
CA PHE A 241 9.94 -12.21 -2.63
C PHE A 241 10.63 -13.43 -2.04
N ASP A 242 11.92 -13.28 -1.75
CA ASP A 242 12.79 -14.29 -1.17
C ASP A 242 13.27 -13.80 0.19
N TYR A 243 12.38 -13.87 1.18
CA TYR A 243 12.71 -13.52 2.57
C TYR A 243 13.71 -14.53 3.12
N SER A 244 14.94 -14.13 3.45
CA SER A 244 15.89 -15.09 4.03
C SER A 244 15.42 -15.61 5.40
N PRO A 245 15.83 -16.81 5.82
CA PRO A 245 15.55 -17.31 7.16
C PRO A 245 15.95 -16.32 8.27
N GLU A 246 17.07 -15.64 8.11
CA GLU A 246 17.58 -14.66 9.07
C GLU A 246 16.71 -13.39 9.09
N PHE A 247 16.23 -12.95 7.92
CA PHE A 247 15.27 -11.86 7.82
C PHE A 247 13.95 -12.21 8.52
N LEU A 248 13.46 -13.45 8.36
CA LEU A 248 12.25 -13.90 9.04
C LEU A 248 12.42 -13.89 10.56
N LEU A 249 13.58 -14.30 11.08
CA LEU A 249 13.88 -14.19 12.51
C LEU A 249 13.87 -12.74 12.98
N TRP A 250 14.54 -11.85 12.24
CA TRP A 250 14.56 -10.43 12.55
C TRP A 250 13.16 -9.81 12.53
N ALA A 251 12.34 -10.12 11.53
CA ALA A 251 10.99 -9.56 11.42
C ALA A 251 9.99 -10.16 12.42
N LEU A 252 10.16 -11.43 12.83
CA LEU A 252 9.16 -12.16 13.63
C LEU A 252 9.51 -12.26 15.12
N ARG A 253 10.74 -11.92 15.53
CA ARG A 253 11.18 -11.98 16.93
C ARG A 253 11.68 -10.63 17.49
N PRO A 254 10.94 -9.51 17.33
CA PRO A 254 11.27 -8.27 18.04
C PRO A 254 11.03 -8.41 19.56
N PRO A 255 11.57 -7.50 20.39
CA PRO A 255 11.33 -7.52 21.83
C PRO A 255 9.83 -7.66 22.18
N GLY A 256 9.52 -8.61 23.08
CA GLY A 256 8.13 -8.92 23.47
C GLY A 256 7.37 -9.84 22.51
N TRP A 257 8.00 -10.40 21.48
CA TRP A 257 7.36 -11.41 20.62
C TRP A 257 6.86 -12.61 21.41
N LEU A 258 5.78 -13.23 20.92
CA LEU A 258 5.13 -14.37 21.55
C LEU A 258 5.05 -15.56 20.58
N PRO A 259 5.44 -16.77 20.98
CA PRO A 259 5.45 -17.94 20.09
C PRO A 259 4.04 -18.32 19.59
N GLN A 260 3.01 -18.12 20.41
CA GLN A 260 1.62 -18.35 20.03
C GLN A 260 1.16 -17.44 18.87
N TRP A 261 1.82 -16.31 18.64
CA TRP A 261 1.49 -15.40 17.55
C TRP A 261 2.11 -15.81 16.21
N HIS A 262 2.96 -16.85 16.16
CA HIS A 262 3.44 -17.47 14.92
C HIS A 262 2.52 -18.63 14.54
N CYS A 263 1.36 -18.29 13.96
CA CYS A 263 0.27 -19.24 13.74
C CYS A 263 0.40 -19.96 12.39
N GLY A 264 0.79 -21.24 12.43
CA GLY A 264 0.87 -22.14 11.29
C GLY A 264 -0.33 -23.10 11.18
N VAL A 265 -0.58 -23.57 9.96
CA VAL A 265 -1.53 -24.65 9.66
C VAL A 265 -0.80 -25.78 8.95
N ARG A 266 -0.92 -26.99 9.49
CA ARG A 266 -0.31 -28.20 8.92
C ARG A 266 -1.36 -29.19 8.47
N VAL A 267 -1.01 -29.96 7.44
CA VAL A 267 -1.78 -31.15 7.05
C VAL A 267 -1.47 -32.27 8.06
N VAL A 268 -2.50 -32.93 8.59
CA VAL A 268 -2.35 -33.95 9.63
C VAL A 268 -1.57 -35.16 9.12
N SER A 269 -1.86 -35.64 7.90
CA SER A 269 -1.25 -36.85 7.34
C SER A 269 0.22 -36.68 6.95
N SER A 270 0.58 -35.55 6.36
CA SER A 270 1.94 -35.31 5.83
C SER A 270 2.79 -34.38 6.69
N ARG A 271 2.20 -33.76 7.72
CA ARG A 271 2.79 -32.68 8.53
C ARG A 271 3.23 -31.45 7.73
N LYS A 272 2.91 -31.36 6.43
CA LYS A 272 3.31 -30.24 5.56
C LYS A 272 2.68 -28.94 6.04
N LEU A 273 3.50 -27.89 6.17
CA LEU A 273 3.04 -26.52 6.42
C LEU A 273 2.34 -25.94 5.19
N VAL A 274 1.11 -25.46 5.36
CA VAL A 274 0.23 -25.02 4.26
C VAL A 274 -0.45 -23.68 4.49
N GLY A 275 -0.31 -23.09 5.68
CA GLY A 275 -0.78 -21.75 5.99
C GLY A 275 0.04 -21.13 7.11
N PHE A 276 0.16 -19.82 7.10
CA PHE A 276 0.86 -19.05 8.13
C PHE A 276 0.28 -17.65 8.26
N ILE A 277 0.26 -17.13 9.49
CA ILE A 277 0.04 -15.71 9.81
C ILE A 277 0.82 -15.40 11.08
N SER A 278 1.35 -14.18 11.16
CA SER A 278 2.12 -13.73 12.31
C SER A 278 1.55 -12.45 12.91
N ALA A 279 1.79 -12.27 14.20
CA ALA A 279 1.61 -11.00 14.91
C ALA A 279 2.87 -10.69 15.72
N ILE A 280 3.26 -9.42 15.78
CA ILE A 280 4.34 -8.92 16.66
C ILE A 280 3.80 -7.74 17.47
N PRO A 281 4.26 -7.51 18.72
CA PRO A 281 3.80 -6.37 19.49
C PRO A 281 4.34 -5.08 18.88
N ALA A 282 3.52 -4.03 18.92
CA ALA A 282 3.96 -2.69 18.57
C ALA A 282 3.14 -1.65 19.34
N ASN A 283 3.79 -0.68 19.96
CA ASN A 283 3.10 0.52 20.45
C ASN A 283 2.93 1.46 19.27
N ILE A 284 1.69 1.84 18.97
CA ILE A 284 1.36 2.67 17.82
C ILE A 284 0.69 3.96 18.33
N HIS A 285 1.21 5.08 17.88
CA HIS A 285 0.62 6.40 18.05
C HIS A 285 -0.22 6.74 16.82
N ILE A 286 -1.50 7.01 17.04
CA ILE A 286 -2.53 7.26 16.03
C ILE A 286 -3.22 8.58 16.38
N TYR A 287 -3.03 9.60 15.56
CA TYR A 287 -3.42 10.99 15.84
C TYR A 287 -2.92 11.45 17.21
N ASP A 288 -3.78 11.50 18.22
CA ASP A 288 -3.47 11.96 19.57
C ASP A 288 -3.47 10.81 20.60
N THR A 289 -3.56 9.55 20.14
CA THR A 289 -3.69 8.38 21.01
C THR A 289 -2.56 7.39 20.80
N GLU A 290 -1.87 7.04 21.87
CA GLU A 290 -0.93 5.92 21.91
C GLU A 290 -1.64 4.65 22.41
N LYS A 291 -1.49 3.54 21.67
CA LYS A 291 -2.08 2.25 22.00
C LYS A 291 -1.10 1.13 21.74
N LYS A 292 -1.05 0.17 22.66
CA LYS A 292 -0.40 -1.12 22.43
C LYS A 292 -1.26 -1.93 21.47
N MET A 293 -0.67 -2.30 20.34
CA MET A 293 -1.31 -3.05 19.26
C MET A 293 -0.42 -4.24 18.87
N VAL A 294 -0.88 -4.99 17.88
CA VAL A 294 -0.03 -5.92 17.14
C VAL A 294 0.11 -5.49 15.68
N GLU A 295 1.30 -5.67 15.11
CA GLU A 295 1.48 -5.63 13.65
C GLU A 295 1.25 -7.04 13.09
N ILE A 296 0.27 -7.17 12.20
CA ILE A 296 -0.02 -8.45 11.52
C ILE A 296 0.80 -8.54 10.24
N ASN A 297 1.45 -9.68 10.06
CA ASN A 297 2.33 -9.89 8.93
C ASN A 297 2.34 -11.34 8.41
N PHE A 298 2.90 -11.52 7.21
CA PHE A 298 3.17 -12.82 6.57
C PHE A 298 1.94 -13.75 6.43
N LEU A 299 0.76 -13.20 6.18
CA LEU A 299 -0.42 -14.00 5.86
C LEU A 299 -0.23 -14.76 4.53
N CYS A 300 0.02 -16.06 4.63
CA CYS A 300 0.27 -16.93 3.49
C CYS A 300 -0.64 -18.15 3.52
N VAL A 301 -1.23 -18.47 2.37
CA VAL A 301 -1.95 -19.74 2.17
C VAL A 301 -1.36 -20.42 0.95
N HIS A 302 -1.02 -21.69 1.10
CA HIS A 302 -0.49 -22.52 0.01
C HIS A 302 -1.42 -22.46 -1.20
N LYS A 303 -0.86 -22.34 -2.42
CA LYS A 303 -1.61 -22.11 -3.67
C LYS A 303 -2.81 -23.04 -3.88
N LYS A 304 -2.63 -24.33 -3.59
CA LYS A 304 -3.68 -25.38 -3.68
C LYS A 304 -4.87 -25.22 -2.71
N LEU A 305 -4.73 -24.41 -1.67
CA LEU A 305 -5.76 -24.14 -0.65
C LEU A 305 -6.36 -22.74 -0.75
N ARG A 306 -5.96 -21.95 -1.76
CA ARG A 306 -6.57 -20.66 -2.05
C ARG A 306 -8.05 -20.85 -2.43
N SER A 307 -8.87 -19.82 -2.18
CA SER A 307 -10.33 -19.83 -2.38
C SER A 307 -11.12 -20.86 -1.54
N LYS A 308 -10.48 -21.56 -0.59
CA LYS A 308 -11.16 -22.46 0.36
C LYS A 308 -11.46 -21.82 1.72
N ARG A 309 -11.51 -20.48 1.78
CA ARG A 309 -11.77 -19.68 3.00
C ARG A 309 -10.81 -19.98 4.17
N VAL A 310 -9.58 -20.44 3.90
CA VAL A 310 -8.56 -20.69 4.93
C VAL A 310 -8.03 -19.40 5.55
N ALA A 311 -7.82 -18.34 4.74
CA ALA A 311 -7.33 -17.05 5.23
C ALA A 311 -8.26 -16.41 6.29
N PRO A 312 -9.60 -16.36 6.10
CA PRO A 312 -10.54 -15.96 7.15
C PRO A 312 -10.38 -16.71 8.48
N VAL A 313 -10.11 -18.02 8.44
CA VAL A 313 -9.94 -18.84 9.65
C VAL A 313 -8.61 -18.54 10.34
N LEU A 314 -7.53 -18.35 9.57
CA LEU A 314 -6.24 -17.87 10.08
C LEU A 314 -6.36 -16.51 10.78
N ILE A 315 -7.05 -15.56 10.15
CA ILE A 315 -7.28 -14.21 10.71
C ILE A 315 -8.05 -14.32 12.03
N ARG A 316 -9.14 -15.10 12.08
CA ARG A 316 -9.91 -15.28 13.32
C ARG A 316 -9.10 -15.93 14.43
N GLU A 317 -8.28 -16.92 14.11
CA GLU A 317 -7.43 -17.58 15.11
C GLU A 317 -6.33 -16.65 15.64
N ILE A 318 -5.65 -15.87 14.78
CA ILE A 318 -4.66 -14.90 15.30
C ILE A 318 -5.33 -13.80 16.12
N THR A 319 -6.51 -13.30 15.71
CA THR A 319 -7.30 -12.34 16.50
C THR A 319 -7.62 -12.90 17.88
N ARG A 320 -8.05 -14.17 17.98
CA ARG A 320 -8.31 -14.84 19.27
C ARG A 320 -7.06 -14.89 20.15
N ARG A 321 -5.92 -15.31 19.58
CA ARG A 321 -4.65 -15.41 20.33
C ARG A 321 -4.13 -14.04 20.79
N VAL A 322 -4.39 -12.99 20.02
CA VAL A 322 -4.04 -11.61 20.40
C VAL A 322 -4.98 -11.09 21.48
N HIS A 323 -6.29 -11.34 21.36
CA HIS A 323 -7.27 -10.96 22.38
C HIS A 323 -7.05 -11.67 23.72
N LEU A 324 -6.55 -12.92 23.74
CA LEU A 324 -6.19 -13.62 24.97
C LEU A 324 -5.08 -12.91 25.76
N GLU A 325 -4.23 -12.14 25.10
CA GLU A 325 -3.19 -11.32 25.73
C GLU A 325 -3.69 -9.90 26.08
N GLY A 326 -5.00 -9.64 25.96
CA GLY A 326 -5.62 -8.36 26.29
C GLY A 326 -5.36 -7.24 25.28
N ILE A 327 -4.97 -7.57 24.04
CA ILE A 327 -4.79 -6.59 22.96
C ILE A 327 -5.95 -6.71 21.98
N PHE A 328 -6.57 -5.60 21.59
CA PHE A 328 -7.79 -5.60 20.77
C PHE A 328 -7.67 -4.84 19.45
N GLN A 329 -6.52 -4.23 19.18
CA GLN A 329 -6.24 -3.48 17.97
C GLN A 329 -5.02 -4.04 17.25
N ALA A 330 -5.01 -3.88 15.93
CA ALA A 330 -3.88 -4.29 15.10
C ALA A 330 -3.65 -3.30 13.95
N VAL A 331 -2.40 -3.19 13.51
CA VAL A 331 -2.02 -2.50 12.28
C VAL A 331 -1.58 -3.54 11.25
N TYR A 332 -1.95 -3.34 9.98
CA TYR A 332 -1.54 -4.22 8.91
C TYR A 332 -1.51 -3.49 7.57
N THR A 333 -0.81 -4.07 6.60
CA THR A 333 -0.73 -3.53 5.25
C THR A 333 -1.12 -4.56 4.20
N ALA A 334 -1.61 -4.09 3.05
CA ALA A 334 -1.87 -4.96 1.90
C ALA A 334 -1.69 -4.22 0.58
N GLY A 335 -1.34 -4.95 -0.48
CA GLY A 335 -1.30 -4.44 -1.85
C GLY A 335 -2.65 -4.34 -2.54
N VAL A 336 -3.70 -4.82 -1.87
CA VAL A 336 -5.07 -4.86 -2.36
C VAL A 336 -5.93 -3.99 -1.46
N VAL A 337 -7.03 -3.49 -2.02
CA VAL A 337 -7.95 -2.61 -1.31
C VAL A 337 -8.98 -3.45 -0.55
N LEU A 338 -9.06 -3.22 0.75
CA LEU A 338 -9.99 -3.85 1.70
C LEU A 338 -10.77 -2.76 2.45
N PRO A 339 -11.92 -3.06 3.09
CA PRO A 339 -12.62 -2.10 3.96
C PRO A 339 -11.85 -1.87 5.28
N LYS A 340 -11.47 -0.64 5.67
CA LYS A 340 -11.20 0.55 4.85
C LYS A 340 -9.75 1.00 5.13
N PRO A 341 -8.96 1.41 4.11
CA PRO A 341 -7.60 1.90 4.35
C PRO A 341 -7.61 3.21 5.13
N VAL A 342 -6.70 3.35 6.09
CA VAL A 342 -6.42 4.62 6.79
C VAL A 342 -5.47 5.51 5.99
N GLY A 343 -4.60 4.91 5.17
CA GLY A 343 -3.70 5.64 4.28
C GLY A 343 -3.27 4.77 3.11
N THR A 344 -2.97 5.40 1.99
CA THR A 344 -2.52 4.74 0.75
C THR A 344 -1.18 5.32 0.35
N CYS A 345 -0.17 4.47 0.23
CA CYS A 345 1.15 4.83 -0.25
C CYS A 345 1.43 4.13 -1.59
N ARG A 346 2.33 4.71 -2.38
CA ARG A 346 2.76 4.20 -3.68
C ARG A 346 4.23 3.80 -3.63
N TYR A 347 4.57 2.67 -4.24
CA TYR A 347 5.96 2.27 -4.44
C TYR A 347 6.65 3.12 -5.50
N TRP A 348 7.92 3.41 -5.25
CA TRP A 348 8.85 4.06 -6.15
C TRP A 348 10.14 3.27 -6.20
N HIS A 349 10.76 3.23 -7.38
CA HIS A 349 11.93 2.41 -7.66
C HIS A 349 13.05 3.25 -8.23
N ARG A 350 14.24 3.13 -7.66
CA ARG A 350 15.46 3.76 -8.16
C ARG A 350 16.42 2.72 -8.69
N SER A 351 16.60 2.74 -10.02
CA SER A 351 17.49 1.80 -10.72
C SER A 351 18.96 2.02 -10.36
N LEU A 352 19.57 1.09 -9.63
CA LEU A 352 21.01 1.10 -9.33
C LEU A 352 21.81 0.31 -10.38
N ASN A 353 21.21 -0.74 -10.96
CA ASN A 353 21.79 -1.56 -12.01
C ASN A 353 20.85 -1.65 -13.23
N PRO A 354 20.72 -0.56 -14.02
CA PRO A 354 19.70 -0.49 -15.08
C PRO A 354 19.83 -1.60 -16.13
N ARG A 355 21.06 -2.03 -16.43
CA ARG A 355 21.31 -3.12 -17.38
C ARG A 355 20.62 -4.41 -16.94
N LYS A 356 20.89 -4.86 -15.71
CA LYS A 356 20.25 -6.06 -15.16
C LYS A 356 18.73 -5.90 -15.07
N LEU A 357 18.24 -4.75 -14.59
CA LEU A 357 16.81 -4.49 -14.44
C LEU A 357 16.04 -4.54 -15.77
N ILE A 358 16.65 -4.10 -16.86
CA ILE A 358 16.05 -4.18 -18.20
C ILE A 358 16.13 -5.62 -18.75
N GLU A 359 17.28 -6.31 -18.58
CA GLU A 359 17.45 -7.70 -19.01
C GLU A 359 16.40 -8.62 -18.38
N VAL A 360 16.11 -8.44 -17.09
CA VAL A 360 15.14 -9.25 -16.34
C VAL A 360 13.71 -8.73 -16.44
N LYS A 361 13.46 -7.71 -17.26
CA LYS A 361 12.14 -7.05 -17.46
C LYS A 361 11.51 -6.45 -16.20
N PHE A 362 12.30 -6.15 -15.17
CA PHE A 362 11.84 -5.36 -14.03
C PHE A 362 11.53 -3.91 -14.44
N SER A 363 12.28 -3.40 -15.42
CA SER A 363 12.06 -2.08 -16.01
C SER A 363 12.16 -2.16 -17.53
N HIS A 364 11.56 -1.19 -18.22
CA HIS A 364 11.61 -1.10 -19.68
C HIS A 364 12.40 0.14 -20.14
N LEU A 365 13.03 0.03 -21.30
CA LEU A 365 13.57 1.21 -21.99
C LEU A 365 12.40 2.05 -22.50
N SER A 366 12.34 3.30 -22.08
CA SER A 366 11.37 4.26 -22.66
C SER A 366 11.66 4.47 -24.15
N ARG A 367 10.63 4.80 -24.94
CA ARG A 367 10.67 4.89 -26.42
C ARG A 367 11.83 5.73 -27.00
N ASN A 368 12.37 6.69 -26.24
CA ASN A 368 13.45 7.60 -26.68
C ASN A 368 14.77 7.43 -25.90
N MET A 369 14.97 6.31 -25.21
CA MET A 369 16.18 6.03 -24.43
C MET A 369 16.93 4.81 -24.95
N THR A 370 18.25 4.94 -25.08
CA THR A 370 19.15 3.80 -25.33
C THR A 370 19.67 3.24 -24.00
N MET A 371 20.15 2.00 -24.00
CA MET A 371 20.76 1.39 -22.81
C MET A 371 21.88 2.26 -22.23
N GLN A 372 22.78 2.77 -23.07
CA GLN A 372 23.88 3.65 -22.66
C GLN A 372 23.37 4.95 -22.03
N ARG A 373 22.32 5.57 -22.61
CA ARG A 373 21.73 6.79 -22.07
C ARG A 373 21.06 6.53 -20.71
N THR A 374 20.37 5.40 -20.56
CA THR A 374 19.77 4.99 -19.28
C THR A 374 20.83 4.72 -18.20
N MET A 375 21.92 4.04 -18.56
CA MET A 375 23.06 3.85 -17.65
C MET A 375 23.67 5.19 -17.22
N LYS A 376 23.87 6.12 -18.15
CA LYS A 376 24.37 7.47 -17.85
C LYS A 376 23.40 8.27 -16.98
N LEU A 377 22.09 8.19 -17.24
CA LEU A 377 21.06 8.87 -16.47
C LEU A 377 21.10 8.45 -15.00
N TYR A 378 21.26 7.15 -14.75
CA TYR A 378 21.16 6.59 -13.41
C TYR A 378 22.51 6.42 -12.70
N ARG A 379 23.62 6.76 -13.35
CA ARG A 379 24.96 6.78 -12.74
C ARG A 379 24.94 7.67 -11.49
N LEU A 380 25.42 7.11 -10.38
CA LEU A 380 25.60 7.82 -9.13
C LEU A 380 27.00 8.45 -9.09
N PRO A 381 27.22 9.49 -8.27
CA PRO A 381 28.53 10.10 -8.12
C PRO A 381 29.60 9.05 -7.77
N GLU A 382 30.61 8.96 -8.63
CA GLU A 382 31.87 8.29 -8.32
C GLU A 382 32.73 9.25 -7.49
N ALA A 383 33.59 8.73 -6.61
CA ALA A 383 34.52 9.53 -5.84
C ALA A 383 35.53 10.21 -6.78
N SER A 384 35.14 11.29 -7.47
CA SER A 384 36.01 12.10 -8.29
C SER A 384 36.67 13.14 -7.39
N GLY A 385 37.89 12.88 -6.92
CA GLY A 385 38.56 13.81 -6.01
C GLY A 385 40.00 13.50 -5.58
N ALA A 386 40.84 12.86 -6.40
CA ALA A 386 42.29 13.06 -6.33
C ALA A 386 42.92 12.72 -7.70
N PRO A 387 43.52 13.67 -8.42
CA PRO A 387 44.33 13.34 -9.58
C PRO A 387 45.61 12.64 -9.09
N GLY A 388 45.80 11.37 -9.45
CA GLY A 388 47.12 10.73 -9.40
C GLY A 388 47.31 9.45 -8.57
N ILE A 389 46.33 8.56 -8.43
CA ILE A 389 46.61 7.22 -7.86
C ILE A 389 46.03 6.10 -8.73
N CYS A 390 46.95 5.48 -9.47
CA CYS A 390 47.04 4.12 -10.03
C CYS A 390 45.76 3.37 -10.44
N GLU A 391 45.70 3.00 -11.73
CA GLU A 391 44.88 1.93 -12.28
C GLU A 391 45.12 0.61 -11.51
N GLY A 392 44.09 0.12 -10.81
CA GLY A 392 44.13 -1.22 -10.19
C GLY A 392 43.30 -1.40 -8.92
N ALA A 393 42.94 -0.33 -8.22
CA ALA A 393 42.07 -0.42 -7.03
C ALA A 393 40.59 -0.26 -7.42
N ARG A 394 39.73 -1.16 -6.92
CA ARG A 394 38.27 -1.10 -7.04
C ARG A 394 37.79 0.33 -6.76
N MET A 395 37.22 0.96 -7.78
CA MET A 395 36.69 2.32 -7.76
C MET A 395 35.51 2.41 -6.77
N LEU A 396 35.78 2.74 -5.50
CA LEU A 396 34.73 2.88 -4.47
C LEU A 396 34.07 4.24 -4.57
N THR A 397 32.77 4.25 -4.81
CA THR A 397 31.89 5.42 -4.69
C THR A 397 31.78 5.80 -3.20
N THR A 398 32.27 6.98 -2.81
CA THR A 398 32.21 7.45 -1.41
C THR A 398 30.99 8.34 -1.18
N PRO A 399 30.29 8.19 -0.05
CA PRO A 399 29.27 9.13 0.40
C PRO A 399 29.80 10.57 0.47
N LYS A 400 28.93 11.56 0.22
CA LYS A 400 29.29 12.98 0.26
C LYS A 400 29.22 13.57 1.65
N THR A 401 28.34 13.05 2.50
CA THR A 401 28.12 13.57 3.86
C THR A 401 29.32 13.23 4.74
N ALA A 402 29.96 14.26 5.28
CA ALA A 402 31.08 14.10 6.21
C ALA A 402 30.61 13.41 7.50
N GLY A 403 31.43 12.50 8.03
CA GLY A 403 31.11 11.79 9.29
C GLY A 403 30.08 10.67 9.15
N LEU A 404 29.68 10.29 7.92
CA LEU A 404 28.81 9.15 7.71
C LEU A 404 29.53 7.84 8.01
N ARG A 405 29.02 7.08 8.99
CA ARG A 405 29.56 5.77 9.37
C ARG A 405 28.45 4.79 9.75
N PRO A 406 28.71 3.47 9.77
CA PRO A 406 27.76 2.50 10.30
C PRO A 406 27.36 2.82 11.74
N MET A 407 26.10 2.53 12.08
CA MET A 407 25.61 2.65 13.44
C MET A 407 26.30 1.63 14.36
N GLU A 408 26.73 2.08 15.54
CA GLU A 408 27.31 1.27 16.61
C GLU A 408 26.37 1.20 17.83
N LYS A 409 26.64 0.29 18.77
CA LYS A 409 25.82 0.13 19.99
C LYS A 409 25.74 1.40 20.83
N LYS A 410 26.81 2.20 20.86
CA LYS A 410 26.86 3.47 21.59
C LYS A 410 25.86 4.51 21.05
N ASP A 411 25.44 4.37 19.78
CA ASP A 411 24.56 5.32 19.12
C ASP A 411 23.06 5.01 19.37
N ILE A 412 22.72 3.85 19.93
CA ILE A 412 21.33 3.43 20.16
C ILE A 412 20.51 4.49 20.93
N PRO A 413 21.01 5.07 22.05
CA PRO A 413 20.24 6.08 22.79
C PRO A 413 19.95 7.35 21.98
N VAL A 414 20.92 7.83 21.21
CA VAL A 414 20.76 9.06 20.40
C VAL A 414 19.90 8.82 19.18
N VAL A 415 20.04 7.67 18.51
CA VAL A 415 19.14 7.26 17.40
C VAL A 415 17.70 7.16 17.87
N HIS A 416 17.46 6.54 19.04
CA HIS A 416 16.13 6.49 19.66
C HIS A 416 15.58 7.90 19.91
N GLN A 417 16.38 8.81 20.49
CA GLN A 417 15.95 10.17 20.75
C GLN A 417 15.61 10.95 19.47
N LEU A 418 16.45 10.88 18.44
CA LEU A 418 16.25 11.52 17.15
C LEU A 418 14.99 10.98 16.46
N LEU A 419 14.84 9.66 16.42
CA LEU A 419 13.69 8.99 15.82
C LEU A 419 12.39 9.39 16.52
N THR A 420 12.33 9.31 17.85
CA THR A 420 11.14 9.66 18.63
C THR A 420 10.75 11.12 18.44
N ARG A 421 11.70 12.06 18.38
CA ARG A 421 11.40 13.47 18.10
C ARG A 421 10.85 13.68 16.70
N TYR A 422 11.51 13.10 15.70
CA TYR A 422 11.13 13.27 14.30
C TYR A 422 9.83 12.53 13.95
N LEU A 423 9.43 11.49 14.70
CA LEU A 423 8.15 10.79 14.51
C LEU A 423 6.93 11.64 14.93
N LYS A 424 7.07 12.57 15.88
CA LYS A 424 5.94 13.35 16.42
C LYS A 424 5.17 14.21 15.40
N GLN A 425 5.76 14.51 14.25
CA GLN A 425 5.10 15.31 13.20
C GLN A 425 4.09 14.53 12.34
N PHE A 426 4.01 13.21 12.52
CA PHE A 426 3.18 12.30 11.73
C PHE A 426 2.00 11.76 12.56
N HIS A 427 0.95 11.28 11.89
CA HIS A 427 -0.29 10.86 12.56
C HIS A 427 -0.38 9.35 12.79
N LEU A 428 0.47 8.54 12.16
CA LEU A 428 0.51 7.09 12.38
C LEU A 428 1.97 6.65 12.50
N THR A 429 2.44 6.40 13.71
CA THR A 429 3.86 6.10 13.98
C THR A 429 4.04 5.01 15.03
N PRO A 430 5.10 4.20 14.94
CA PRO A 430 5.50 3.36 16.06
C PRO A 430 6.09 4.21 17.19
N VAL A 431 5.88 3.78 18.43
CA VAL A 431 6.57 4.29 19.62
C VAL A 431 7.51 3.18 20.09
N MET A 432 8.78 3.32 19.74
CA MET A 432 9.80 2.29 19.98
C MET A 432 10.52 2.56 21.29
N SER A 433 10.71 1.52 22.10
CA SER A 433 11.68 1.48 23.18
C SER A 433 13.11 1.42 22.66
N GLN A 434 14.08 1.63 23.54
CA GLN A 434 15.50 1.54 23.18
C GLN A 434 15.90 0.12 22.72
N GLU A 435 15.31 -0.92 23.32
CA GLU A 435 15.52 -2.33 22.91
C GLU A 435 14.96 -2.60 21.52
N GLU A 436 13.78 -2.04 21.21
CA GLU A 436 13.21 -2.12 19.86
C GLU A 436 14.07 -1.36 18.85
N VAL A 437 14.65 -0.22 19.23
CA VAL A 437 15.59 0.51 18.36
C VAL A 437 16.86 -0.30 18.11
N GLU A 438 17.42 -0.97 19.12
CA GLU A 438 18.54 -1.91 18.89
C GLU A 438 18.13 -3.00 17.91
N HIS A 439 17.00 -3.66 18.13
CA HIS A 439 16.52 -4.75 17.27
C HIS A 439 16.30 -4.31 15.82
N TRP A 440 15.63 -3.18 15.61
CA TRP A 440 15.20 -2.72 14.29
C TRP A 440 16.29 -1.97 13.50
N PHE A 441 17.28 -1.36 14.17
CA PHE A 441 18.26 -0.51 13.49
C PHE A 441 19.70 -0.96 13.63
N TYR A 442 20.04 -1.82 14.59
CA TYR A 442 21.43 -2.26 14.71
C TYR A 442 21.83 -3.07 13.46
N PRO A 443 22.91 -2.69 12.74
CA PRO A 443 23.22 -3.29 11.45
C PRO A 443 23.41 -4.81 11.53
N GLN A 444 22.71 -5.53 10.65
CA GLN A 444 22.85 -6.97 10.47
C GLN A 444 23.07 -7.25 8.99
N GLU A 445 24.17 -7.92 8.67
CA GLU A 445 24.60 -8.14 7.30
C GLU A 445 23.51 -8.85 6.48
N ASN A 446 23.20 -8.31 5.30
CA ASN A 446 22.15 -8.80 4.40
C ASN A 446 20.72 -8.78 4.97
N ILE A 447 20.46 -8.05 6.07
CA ILE A 447 19.13 -7.87 6.66
C ILE A 447 18.81 -6.38 6.75
N ILE A 448 19.53 -5.63 7.59
CA ILE A 448 19.29 -4.21 7.85
C ILE A 448 20.63 -3.47 7.88
N ASP A 449 20.70 -2.38 7.13
CA ASP A 449 21.83 -1.46 7.11
C ASP A 449 21.38 -0.11 7.68
N THR A 450 22.11 0.38 8.69
CA THR A 450 21.87 1.69 9.30
C THR A 450 23.18 2.46 9.41
N PHE A 451 23.15 3.72 8.99
CA PHE A 451 24.29 4.63 9.02
C PHE A 451 23.92 5.92 9.74
N VAL A 452 24.82 6.42 10.56
CA VAL A 452 24.68 7.66 11.32
C VAL A 452 25.64 8.72 10.76
N VAL A 453 25.26 9.98 10.87
CA VAL A 453 26.11 11.13 10.57
C VAL A 453 26.61 11.69 11.89
N GLU A 454 27.91 11.60 12.12
CA GLU A 454 28.59 12.18 13.26
C GLU A 454 29.23 13.51 12.87
N ASN A 455 28.85 14.60 13.54
CA ASN A 455 29.40 15.92 13.27
C ASN A 455 30.83 16.06 13.81
N ALA A 456 31.49 17.19 13.53
CA ALA A 456 32.87 17.44 13.97
C ALA A 456 33.06 17.45 15.50
N SER A 457 31.98 17.65 16.28
CA SER A 457 31.98 17.58 17.75
C SER A 457 31.77 16.16 18.30
N GLY A 458 31.57 15.16 17.43
CA GLY A 458 31.35 13.77 17.84
C GLY A 458 29.90 13.42 18.19
N GLU A 459 28.95 14.29 17.84
CA GLU A 459 27.52 14.08 18.11
C GLU A 459 26.82 13.53 16.86
N VAL A 460 25.93 12.55 17.06
CA VAL A 460 25.09 12.02 15.98
C VAL A 460 23.92 12.95 15.73
N THR A 461 23.78 13.44 14.49
CA THR A 461 22.77 14.43 14.10
C THR A 461 21.68 13.84 13.21
N ASP A 462 22.05 12.90 12.34
CA ASP A 462 21.19 12.34 11.31
C ASP A 462 21.44 10.83 11.20
N PHE A 463 20.47 10.08 10.68
CA PHE A 463 20.70 8.69 10.31
C PHE A 463 19.81 8.24 9.15
N LEU A 464 20.28 7.26 8.40
CA LEU A 464 19.54 6.60 7.32
C LEU A 464 19.54 5.10 7.54
N SER A 465 18.49 4.43 7.10
CA SER A 465 18.42 2.97 7.16
C SER A 465 17.67 2.37 5.98
N PHE A 466 18.12 1.19 5.55
CA PHE A 466 17.45 0.40 4.52
C PHE A 466 17.64 -1.09 4.77
N TYR A 467 16.58 -1.87 4.54
CA TYR A 467 16.63 -3.32 4.69
C TYR A 467 16.81 -4.03 3.34
N THR A 468 17.37 -5.23 3.40
CA THR A 468 17.63 -6.10 2.25
C THR A 468 16.46 -7.05 2.07
N LEU A 469 15.84 -7.03 0.88
CA LEU A 469 14.84 -8.03 0.53
C LEU A 469 15.01 -8.43 -0.93
N PRO A 470 15.66 -9.57 -1.21
CA PRO A 470 15.82 -10.04 -2.56
C PRO A 470 14.51 -10.60 -3.12
N SER A 471 14.43 -10.65 -4.44
CA SER A 471 13.38 -11.36 -5.17
C SER A 471 13.98 -12.44 -6.06
N THR A 472 13.40 -13.63 -6.05
CA THR A 472 13.69 -14.69 -7.01
C THR A 472 13.19 -14.27 -8.39
N ILE A 473 14.05 -14.40 -9.40
CA ILE A 473 13.71 -14.14 -10.81
C ILE A 473 13.30 -15.45 -11.46
N MET A 474 12.02 -15.55 -11.81
CA MET A 474 11.43 -16.76 -12.35
C MET A 474 11.80 -16.93 -13.83
N ASN A 475 12.10 -18.16 -14.25
CA ASN A 475 12.26 -18.55 -15.66
C ASN A 475 13.30 -17.77 -16.48
N HIS A 476 14.28 -17.12 -15.83
CA HIS A 476 15.35 -16.39 -16.51
C HIS A 476 16.63 -17.24 -16.61
N PRO A 477 17.29 -17.31 -17.79
CA PRO A 477 18.41 -18.22 -18.02
C PRO A 477 19.66 -17.85 -17.20
N THR A 478 19.98 -16.56 -17.08
CA THR A 478 21.23 -16.07 -16.47
C THR A 478 21.04 -15.55 -15.04
N HIS A 479 20.22 -14.53 -14.85
CA HIS A 479 19.94 -13.95 -13.52
C HIS A 479 18.93 -14.79 -12.73
N LYS A 480 19.25 -15.13 -11.46
CA LYS A 480 18.37 -15.91 -10.57
C LYS A 480 17.75 -15.11 -9.43
N SER A 481 18.40 -14.01 -9.03
CA SER A 481 17.96 -13.18 -7.92
C SER A 481 18.14 -11.70 -8.26
N LEU A 482 17.19 -10.88 -7.82
CA LEU A 482 17.19 -9.43 -7.87
C LEU A 482 17.43 -8.91 -6.45
N LYS A 483 18.57 -8.26 -6.20
CA LYS A 483 18.89 -7.74 -4.87
C LYS A 483 18.31 -6.34 -4.71
N ALA A 484 17.23 -6.20 -3.93
CA ALA A 484 16.57 -4.92 -3.70
C ALA A 484 16.81 -4.40 -2.27
N ALA A 485 17.12 -3.12 -2.16
CA ALA A 485 17.14 -2.38 -0.90
C ALA A 485 15.80 -1.67 -0.73
N TYR A 486 15.26 -1.61 0.49
CA TYR A 486 14.04 -0.88 0.80
C TYR A 486 14.33 0.17 1.86
N SER A 487 14.01 1.43 1.57
CA SER A 487 14.10 2.53 2.52
C SER A 487 13.28 2.21 3.78
N PHE A 488 13.89 2.36 4.96
CA PHE A 488 13.23 2.05 6.24
C PHE A 488 12.86 3.33 6.99
N TYR A 489 13.68 3.79 7.95
CA TYR A 489 13.52 5.11 8.58
C TYR A 489 14.76 5.98 8.33
N ASN A 490 14.53 7.20 7.88
CA ASN A 490 15.57 8.20 7.67
C ASN A 490 15.20 9.43 8.48
N VAL A 491 16.12 9.91 9.30
CA VAL A 491 15.93 11.05 10.19
C VAL A 491 17.00 12.07 9.88
N HIS A 492 16.55 13.31 9.68
CA HIS A 492 17.42 14.41 9.37
C HIS A 492 17.13 15.62 10.26
N THR A 493 18.18 16.30 10.68
CA THR A 493 18.16 17.51 11.51
C THR A 493 19.11 18.56 10.94
N GLN A 494 20.34 18.18 10.58
CA GLN A 494 21.36 19.08 10.02
C GLN A 494 21.61 18.80 8.54
N THR A 495 21.67 17.52 8.17
CA THR A 495 21.91 17.12 6.78
C THR A 495 20.61 17.24 5.97
N PRO A 496 20.58 17.90 4.80
CA PRO A 496 19.39 17.89 3.96
C PRO A 496 18.98 16.45 3.57
N LEU A 497 17.69 16.11 3.68
CA LEU A 497 17.18 14.76 3.38
C LEU A 497 17.58 14.28 1.97
N LEU A 498 17.65 15.20 1.01
CA LEU A 498 18.09 14.92 -0.36
C LEU A 498 19.52 14.36 -0.41
N ASP A 499 20.44 14.95 0.36
CA ASP A 499 21.85 14.54 0.40
C ASP A 499 21.98 13.22 1.16
N LEU A 500 21.28 13.09 2.28
CA LEU A 500 21.24 11.85 3.07
C LEU A 500 20.74 10.66 2.24
N MET A 501 19.65 10.85 1.48
CA MET A 501 19.13 9.80 0.60
C MET A 501 20.00 9.56 -0.64
N SER A 502 20.70 10.57 -1.15
CA SER A 502 21.71 10.37 -2.19
C SER A 502 22.81 9.44 -1.71
N ASP A 503 23.27 9.60 -0.47
CA ASP A 503 24.29 8.73 0.12
C ASP A 503 23.76 7.31 0.39
N ALA A 504 22.50 7.16 0.79
CA ALA A 504 21.85 5.84 0.89
C ALA A 504 21.91 5.07 -0.45
N LEU A 505 21.66 5.76 -1.59
CA LEU A 505 21.75 5.15 -2.92
C LEU A 505 23.19 4.74 -3.27
N VAL A 506 24.19 5.55 -2.89
CA VAL A 506 25.61 5.25 -3.09
C VAL A 506 26.04 4.04 -2.26
N LEU A 507 25.63 3.98 -0.99
CA LEU A 507 25.89 2.86 -0.08
C LEU A 507 25.25 1.56 -0.60
N ALA A 508 23.99 1.61 -1.01
CA ALA A 508 23.31 0.48 -1.62
C ALA A 508 24.00 0.04 -2.93
N LYS A 509 24.44 0.98 -3.77
CA LYS A 509 25.19 0.62 -4.99
C LYS A 509 26.50 -0.09 -4.67
N THR A 510 27.23 0.39 -3.67
CA THR A 510 28.51 -0.19 -3.20
C THR A 510 28.32 -1.60 -2.64
N LYS A 511 27.20 -1.85 -1.95
CA LYS A 511 26.79 -3.18 -1.43
C LYS A 511 26.18 -4.12 -2.48
N GLY A 512 26.21 -3.71 -3.76
CA GLY A 512 25.82 -4.55 -4.89
C GLY A 512 24.31 -4.69 -5.07
N PHE A 513 23.50 -3.75 -4.56
CA PHE A 513 22.06 -3.74 -4.83
C PHE A 513 21.76 -3.33 -6.28
N ASP A 514 20.70 -3.93 -6.83
CA ASP A 514 20.25 -3.69 -8.20
C ASP A 514 19.22 -2.57 -8.30
N VAL A 515 18.41 -2.40 -7.26
CA VAL A 515 17.34 -1.40 -7.16
C VAL A 515 17.19 -0.95 -5.72
N PHE A 516 16.84 0.33 -5.53
CA PHE A 516 16.47 0.89 -4.23
C PHE A 516 14.99 1.31 -4.27
N ASN A 517 14.20 0.74 -3.38
CA ASN A 517 12.76 0.92 -3.31
C ASN A 517 12.42 1.87 -2.15
N ALA A 518 11.46 2.75 -2.38
CA ALA A 518 10.92 3.62 -1.35
C ALA A 518 9.42 3.78 -1.55
N LEU A 519 8.69 4.04 -0.46
CA LEU A 519 7.30 4.45 -0.51
C LEU A 519 7.23 5.98 -0.52
N ASP A 520 6.14 6.57 -1.02
CA ASP A 520 5.89 8.02 -1.01
C ASP A 520 5.37 8.56 0.34
N LEU A 521 5.60 7.81 1.41
CA LEU A 521 5.27 8.16 2.78
C LEU A 521 6.27 9.14 3.41
N MET A 522 5.89 9.71 4.56
CA MET A 522 6.68 10.74 5.26
C MET A 522 7.00 11.92 4.32
N GLU A 523 8.26 12.36 4.33
CA GLU A 523 8.79 13.42 3.50
C GLU A 523 9.44 12.89 2.20
N ASN A 524 9.23 11.62 1.86
CA ASN A 524 9.97 10.99 0.76
C ASN A 524 9.73 11.68 -0.60
N LYS A 525 8.52 12.21 -0.83
CA LYS A 525 8.18 12.98 -2.04
C LYS A 525 9.14 14.13 -2.32
N THR A 526 9.79 14.69 -1.30
CA THR A 526 10.74 15.80 -1.46
C THR A 526 12.02 15.43 -2.24
N PHE A 527 12.40 14.15 -2.24
CA PHE A 527 13.60 13.64 -2.90
C PHE A 527 13.33 12.69 -4.07
N LEU A 528 12.16 12.03 -4.14
CA LEU A 528 11.90 10.96 -5.11
C LEU A 528 12.19 11.38 -6.56
N GLU A 529 11.58 12.46 -7.05
CA GLU A 529 11.79 12.93 -8.42
C GLU A 529 13.22 13.46 -8.63
N LYS A 530 13.75 14.23 -7.67
CA LYS A 530 15.11 14.82 -7.73
C LYS A 530 16.20 13.75 -7.81
N LEU A 531 16.02 12.67 -7.06
CA LEU A 531 16.91 11.52 -7.08
C LEU A 531 16.57 10.51 -8.17
N LYS A 532 15.65 10.81 -9.10
CA LYS A 532 15.31 9.99 -10.28
C LYS A 532 14.67 8.65 -9.93
N PHE A 533 13.87 8.59 -8.86
CA PHE A 533 12.98 7.46 -8.64
C PHE A 533 11.86 7.46 -9.69
N GLY A 534 11.51 6.27 -10.19
CA GLY A 534 10.34 6.07 -11.04
C GLY A 534 9.15 5.55 -10.24
N ILE A 535 7.94 5.97 -10.60
CA ILE A 535 6.69 5.48 -10.00
C ILE A 535 6.53 3.99 -10.33
N GLY A 536 6.28 3.18 -9.31
CA GLY A 536 5.88 1.79 -9.44
C GLY A 536 4.37 1.62 -9.69
N ASP A 537 3.97 0.41 -10.03
CA ASP A 537 2.57 0.01 -10.21
C ASP A 537 1.88 -0.39 -8.88
N GLY A 538 2.66 -0.82 -7.89
CA GLY A 538 2.16 -1.29 -6.60
C GLY A 538 1.76 -0.17 -5.63
N ASN A 539 0.51 -0.21 -5.14
CA ASN A 539 0.09 0.52 -3.95
C ASN A 539 0.36 -0.32 -2.68
N LEU A 540 0.58 0.36 -1.56
CA LEU A 540 0.53 -0.21 -0.22
C LEU A 540 -0.55 0.51 0.58
N GLN A 541 -1.55 -0.25 0.99
CA GLN A 541 -2.68 0.22 1.78
C GLN A 541 -2.41 -0.07 3.25
N TYR A 542 -2.61 0.92 4.12
CA TYR A 542 -2.49 0.80 5.58
C TYR A 542 -3.88 0.62 6.20
N TYR A 543 -3.98 -0.25 7.19
CA TYR A 543 -5.23 -0.57 7.86
C TYR A 543 -5.05 -0.65 9.37
N LEU A 544 -6.15 -0.37 10.06
CA LEU A 544 -6.27 -0.57 11.49
C LEU A 544 -7.46 -1.50 11.76
N TYR A 545 -7.23 -2.56 12.53
CA TYR A 545 -8.27 -3.45 13.02
C TYR A 545 -8.84 -2.89 14.33
N ASN A 546 -10.17 -2.86 14.45
CA ASN A 546 -10.89 -2.37 15.62
C ASN A 546 -10.51 -0.93 16.02
N TRP A 547 -10.26 -0.07 15.04
CA TRP A 547 -10.03 1.36 15.26
C TRP A 547 -10.71 2.19 14.18
N LYS A 548 -11.39 3.25 14.60
CA LYS A 548 -11.97 4.31 13.76
C LYS A 548 -11.11 5.55 13.89
N CYS A 549 -10.69 6.08 12.76
CA CYS A 549 -10.10 7.42 12.65
C CYS A 549 -10.27 7.93 11.21
N PRO A 550 -10.15 9.25 10.99
CA PRO A 550 -10.10 9.80 9.64
C PRO A 550 -8.94 9.22 8.84
N SER A 551 -9.13 9.09 7.53
CA SER A 551 -8.04 8.72 6.62
C SER A 551 -7.04 9.87 6.51
N MET A 552 -5.78 9.53 6.29
CA MET A 552 -4.67 10.48 6.19
C MET A 552 -3.94 10.33 4.85
N GLY A 553 -3.32 11.42 4.38
CA GLY A 553 -2.44 11.38 3.21
C GLY A 553 -1.16 10.58 3.50
N ALA A 554 -0.51 10.09 2.44
CA ALA A 554 0.72 9.29 2.54
C ALA A 554 1.81 10.02 3.36
N GLU A 555 1.88 11.34 3.24
CA GLU A 555 2.84 12.20 3.96
C GLU A 555 2.63 12.23 5.48
N LYS A 556 1.47 11.76 5.97
CA LYS A 556 1.16 11.67 7.40
C LYS A 556 1.27 10.24 7.96
N VAL A 557 1.51 9.25 7.10
CA VAL A 557 1.73 7.84 7.48
C VAL A 557 3.21 7.59 7.71
N ARG A 558 3.55 6.93 8.83
CA ARG A 558 4.95 6.60 9.17
C ARG A 558 5.09 5.31 10.00
N VAL A 559 4.22 4.33 9.75
CA VAL A 559 4.52 2.94 10.13
C VAL A 559 5.15 2.29 8.92
N CYS A 560 6.48 2.09 8.90
CA CYS A 560 7.09 1.21 7.91
C CYS A 560 6.97 -0.22 8.41
N CYS A 561 5.93 -0.94 7.98
CA CYS A 561 5.91 -2.39 8.15
C CYS A 561 7.09 -2.98 7.36
N VAL A 562 7.70 -4.04 7.87
CA VAL A 562 8.88 -4.72 7.27
C VAL A 562 8.51 -5.49 5.98
N GLN A 563 7.47 -5.04 5.28
CA GLN A 563 6.90 -5.72 4.13
C GLN A 563 6.61 -4.82 2.92
N PRO A 564 7.02 -5.26 1.72
CA PRO A 564 6.31 -4.93 0.49
C PRO A 564 4.90 -5.56 0.43
N PRO A 565 4.00 -5.04 -0.42
CA PRO A 565 2.57 -5.28 -0.29
C PRO A 565 2.22 -6.76 -0.31
N ALA A 566 1.68 -7.26 0.79
CA ALA A 566 1.02 -8.56 0.81
C ALA A 566 -0.24 -8.49 -0.06
N LYS A 567 -0.34 -9.30 -1.13
CA LYS A 567 -1.63 -9.57 -1.77
C LYS A 567 -2.49 -10.30 -0.72
N ALA A 568 -3.51 -9.64 -0.16
CA ALA A 568 -4.49 -10.35 0.65
C ALA A 568 -5.20 -11.34 -0.28
N LEU A 569 -4.95 -12.63 -0.05
CA LEU A 569 -5.50 -13.73 -0.80
C LEU A 569 -7.01 -13.79 -0.51
N GLY A 570 -7.81 -13.40 -1.51
CA GLY A 570 -9.28 -13.58 -1.51
C GLY A 570 -9.70 -15.03 -1.55
#